data_AF-A0A7G2CN95-F1
#
_entry.id   AF-A0A7G2CN95-F1
#
_cell.length_a   1.000
_cell.length_b   1.000
_cell.length_c   1.000
_cell.angle_alpha   90.00
_cell.angle_beta   90.00
_cell.angle_gamma   90.00
#
_symmetry.space_group_name_H-M   'P 1'
#
loop_
_entity.id
_entity.type
_entity.pdbx_description
1 polymer ?
#
loop_
_entity_poly.entity_id
_entity_poly.type
_entity_poly.pdbx_seq_one_letter_code
_entity_poly.pdbx_strand_id
1 'polypeptide(L)'
;MTPLQKAQIVRLFQKNSKHMQNNSNSVALAIGDGANDVSMIQEAKVGIGIMGLEGSQAELASDYAIPKFRFLKRLLFVHGRACLYRDAHCILFSLYKNTLITVGMITYTFYSGYSGMSFMDSWLLAMHSLFFCALQPLLIGIVDKDVDDELAETIPQLYPALSREVMYFSVPYILKFCSDALVEGFAFYFVVLYTCGNQEDLFTNGPTGCIEDYGFVFFTMITLIADLRVSVLVSYYMILFLLANVGELIILPVGELVYTEMHNLAGSNWSLYVGRELYGQGKFYLFLFVAVGIFVVYSLSTNLYIQLFRPWVNAPFCRARHQQLAVSSVV
;
A
#
# COMPACT_ATOMS: atom_id res chain seq x y z
N MET A 1 -42.41 17.10 3.76
CA MET A 1 -41.86 16.76 2.43
C MET A 1 -42.20 15.32 2.13
N THR A 2 -42.56 14.99 0.89
CA THR A 2 -42.74 13.59 0.50
C THR A 2 -41.38 12.88 0.43
N PRO A 3 -41.33 11.53 0.61
CA PRO A 3 -40.08 10.77 0.50
C PRO A 3 -39.33 11.05 -0.80
N LEU A 4 -40.07 11.09 -1.92
CA LEU A 4 -39.54 11.35 -3.24
C LEU A 4 -38.94 12.76 -3.39
N GLN A 5 -39.53 13.77 -2.73
CA GLN A 5 -38.97 15.12 -2.71
C GLN A 5 -37.64 15.18 -1.94
N LYS A 6 -37.51 14.44 -0.82
CA LYS A 6 -36.24 14.35 -0.07
C LYS A 6 -35.13 13.75 -0.95
N ALA A 7 -35.42 12.68 -1.67
CA ALA A 7 -34.49 12.06 -2.61
C ALA A 7 -34.08 13.05 -3.74
N GLN A 8 -35.04 13.77 -4.33
CA GLN A 8 -34.76 14.76 -5.37
C GLN A 8 -33.79 15.86 -4.91
N ILE A 9 -33.89 16.31 -3.65
CA ILE A 9 -32.97 17.29 -3.07
C ILE A 9 -31.54 16.73 -2.98
N VAL A 10 -31.40 15.49 -2.48
CA VAL A 10 -30.10 14.80 -2.39
C VAL A 10 -29.47 14.63 -3.77
N ARG A 11 -30.26 14.22 -4.76
CA ARG A 11 -29.82 14.07 -6.15
C ARG A 11 -29.37 15.40 -6.76
N LEU A 12 -30.13 16.47 -6.52
CA LEU A 12 -29.81 17.81 -6.99
C LEU A 12 -28.52 18.32 -6.35
N PHE A 13 -28.34 18.12 -5.04
CA PHE A 13 -27.11 18.48 -4.34
C PHE A 13 -25.89 17.76 -4.94
N GLN A 14 -25.97 16.44 -5.14
CA GLN A 14 -24.87 15.67 -5.74
C GLN A 14 -24.56 16.10 -7.18
N LYS A 15 -25.59 16.39 -7.98
CA LYS A 15 -25.41 16.85 -9.37
C LYS A 15 -24.78 18.24 -9.44
N ASN A 16 -25.25 19.17 -8.60
CA ASN A 16 -24.78 20.55 -8.61
C ASN A 16 -23.41 20.71 -7.94
N SER A 17 -23.09 19.89 -6.94
CA SER A 17 -21.77 19.93 -6.31
C SER A 17 -20.64 19.62 -7.30
N LYS A 18 -20.89 18.84 -8.36
CA LYS A 18 -19.89 18.61 -9.41
C LYS A 18 -19.55 19.88 -10.21
N HIS A 19 -20.46 20.85 -10.26
CA HIS A 19 -20.31 22.06 -11.07
C HIS A 19 -19.87 23.29 -10.25
N MET A 20 -20.11 23.32 -8.94
CA MET A 20 -20.00 24.57 -8.14
C MET A 20 -18.70 24.73 -7.33
N GLN A 21 -17.93 23.67 -7.09
CA GLN A 21 -16.67 23.74 -6.35
C GLN A 21 -15.56 23.04 -7.13
N ASN A 22 -14.66 23.82 -7.76
CA ASN A 22 -13.31 23.45 -8.22
C ASN A 22 -12.97 21.94 -8.16
N ASN A 23 -13.63 21.09 -8.95
CA ASN A 23 -13.43 19.63 -9.00
C ASN A 23 -13.55 18.84 -7.68
N SER A 24 -14.09 19.40 -6.60
CA SER A 24 -14.34 18.65 -5.36
C SER A 24 -15.71 17.96 -5.45
N ASN A 25 -15.71 16.67 -5.81
CA ASN A 25 -16.89 15.80 -5.71
C ASN A 25 -17.36 15.75 -4.24
N SER A 26 -18.32 16.59 -3.83
CA SER A 26 -18.88 16.48 -2.48
C SER A 26 -19.69 15.20 -2.37
N VAL A 27 -19.39 14.43 -1.33
CA VAL A 27 -20.09 13.18 -1.02
C VAL A 27 -21.30 13.51 -0.14
N ALA A 28 -22.49 13.10 -0.58
CA ALA A 28 -23.71 13.25 0.21
C ALA A 28 -23.93 12.03 1.11
N LEU A 29 -24.21 12.30 2.38
CA LEU A 29 -24.56 11.31 3.39
C LEU A 29 -26.00 11.60 3.87
N ALA A 30 -26.86 10.58 3.87
CA ALA A 30 -28.24 10.70 4.33
C ALA A 30 -28.47 9.80 5.55
N ILE A 31 -29.27 10.30 6.49
CA ILE A 31 -29.59 9.62 7.74
C ILE A 31 -31.10 9.59 7.88
N GLY A 32 -31.65 8.43 8.25
CA GLY A 32 -33.08 8.30 8.51
C GLY A 32 -33.38 7.13 9.44
N ASP A 33 -34.60 7.11 9.96
CA ASP A 33 -35.06 6.23 11.03
C ASP A 33 -36.40 5.54 10.71
N GLY A 34 -37.10 6.01 9.67
CA GLY A 34 -38.38 5.48 9.21
C GLY A 34 -38.47 5.23 7.71
N ALA A 35 -39.59 4.61 7.29
CA ALA A 35 -39.87 4.28 5.89
C ALA A 35 -39.92 5.53 4.97
N ASN A 36 -40.19 6.70 5.55
CA ASN A 36 -40.24 7.98 4.83
C ASN A 36 -38.87 8.45 4.34
N ASP A 37 -37.78 7.95 4.94
CA ASP A 37 -36.41 8.35 4.62
C ASP A 37 -35.67 7.32 3.77
N VAL A 38 -36.25 6.14 3.52
CA VAL A 38 -35.65 5.08 2.70
C VAL A 38 -35.21 5.59 1.33
N SER A 39 -36.09 6.31 0.63
CA SER A 39 -35.76 6.87 -0.69
C SER A 39 -34.66 7.95 -0.65
N MET A 40 -34.55 8.68 0.46
CA MET A 40 -33.46 9.65 0.66
C MET A 40 -32.13 8.96 0.95
N ILE A 41 -32.16 7.92 1.80
CA ILE A 41 -31.01 7.08 2.16
C ILE A 41 -30.43 6.40 0.92
N GLN A 42 -31.28 5.79 0.08
CA GLN A 42 -30.86 5.10 -1.14
C GLN A 42 -30.30 6.04 -2.23
N GLU A 43 -30.72 7.31 -2.24
CA GLU A 43 -30.21 8.28 -3.21
C GLU A 43 -28.84 8.85 -2.80
N ALA A 44 -28.50 8.84 -1.50
CA ALA A 44 -27.21 9.29 -1.02
C ALA A 44 -26.08 8.32 -1.38
N LYS A 45 -24.82 8.80 -1.32
CA LYS A 45 -23.64 7.94 -1.53
C LYS A 45 -23.34 7.06 -0.34
N VAL A 46 -23.74 7.51 0.84
CA VAL A 46 -23.67 6.75 2.08
C VAL A 46 -25.00 6.93 2.80
N GLY A 47 -25.71 5.82 2.98
CA GLY A 47 -26.98 5.77 3.68
C GLY A 47 -26.81 5.24 5.10
N ILE A 48 -27.36 5.95 6.09
CA ILE A 48 -27.30 5.54 7.51
C ILE A 48 -28.72 5.41 8.08
N GLY A 49 -29.03 4.22 8.60
CA GLY A 49 -30.28 3.93 9.30
C GLY A 49 -30.12 4.07 10.81
N ILE A 50 -31.09 4.68 11.49
CA ILE A 50 -31.18 4.67 12.96
C ILE A 50 -32.11 3.53 13.38
N MET A 51 -31.59 2.59 14.18
CA MET A 51 -32.33 1.40 14.58
C MET A 51 -33.51 1.75 15.50
N GLY A 52 -34.70 1.25 15.15
CA GLY A 52 -35.83 1.13 16.08
C GLY A 52 -36.51 2.42 16.52
N LEU A 53 -36.39 3.53 15.78
CA LEU A 53 -37.17 4.74 16.10
C LEU A 53 -38.59 4.71 15.52
N GLU A 54 -38.73 4.46 14.22
CA GLU A 54 -40.03 4.43 13.52
C GLU A 54 -40.31 3.10 12.78
N GLY A 55 -39.36 2.16 12.80
CA GLY A 55 -39.48 0.83 12.20
C GLY A 55 -38.13 0.31 11.67
N SER A 56 -38.10 -0.95 11.23
CA SER A 56 -36.88 -1.59 10.69
C SER A 56 -36.61 -1.29 9.22
N GLN A 57 -37.46 -0.52 8.55
CA GLN A 57 -37.35 -0.29 7.11
C GLN A 57 -36.15 0.60 6.75
N ALA A 58 -35.82 1.60 7.57
CA ALA A 58 -34.69 2.48 7.32
C ALA A 58 -33.34 1.77 7.55
N GLU A 59 -33.21 0.95 8.59
CA GLU A 59 -32.00 0.16 8.86
C GLU A 59 -31.74 -0.87 7.75
N LEU A 60 -32.77 -1.58 7.28
CA LEU A 60 -32.65 -2.59 6.22
C LEU A 60 -32.32 -1.98 4.85
N ALA A 61 -32.68 -0.72 4.62
CA ALA A 61 -32.42 -0.01 3.37
C ALA A 61 -31.16 0.87 3.41
N SER A 62 -30.39 0.84 4.51
CA SER A 62 -29.18 1.65 4.71
C SER A 62 -27.90 0.83 4.57
N ASP A 63 -26.77 1.49 4.25
CA ASP A 63 -25.45 0.86 4.20
C ASP A 63 -24.93 0.55 5.61
N TYR A 64 -25.20 1.46 6.56
CA TYR A 64 -24.84 1.31 7.97
C TYR A 64 -26.04 1.57 8.87
N ALA A 65 -26.32 0.64 9.79
CA ALA A 65 -27.33 0.83 10.83
C ALA A 65 -26.65 1.18 12.16
N ILE A 66 -27.04 2.30 12.78
CA ILE A 66 -26.57 2.74 14.09
C ILE A 66 -27.72 2.81 15.09
N PRO A 67 -27.52 2.47 16.37
CA PRO A 67 -28.61 2.46 17.34
C PRO A 67 -29.05 3.86 17.79
N LYS A 68 -28.16 4.85 17.77
CA LYS A 68 -28.44 6.25 18.16
C LYS A 68 -27.59 7.21 17.35
N PHE A 69 -28.12 8.41 17.10
CA PHE A 69 -27.44 9.46 16.34
C PHE A 69 -26.04 9.81 16.89
N ARG A 70 -25.81 9.72 18.21
CA ARG A 70 -24.49 9.98 18.82
C ARG A 70 -23.35 9.11 18.27
N PHE A 71 -23.64 7.90 17.77
CA PHE A 71 -22.62 7.00 17.22
C PHE A 71 -22.17 7.40 15.81
N LEU A 72 -22.91 8.28 15.13
CA LEU A 72 -22.51 8.84 13.84
C LEU A 72 -21.14 9.51 13.90
N LYS A 73 -20.86 10.21 15.02
CA LYS A 73 -19.58 10.88 15.24
C LYS A 73 -18.42 9.88 15.15
N ARG A 74 -18.49 8.79 15.90
CA ARG A 74 -17.45 7.75 15.88
C ARG A 74 -17.37 7.03 14.53
N LEU A 75 -18.52 6.76 13.90
CA LEU A 75 -18.57 6.14 12.57
C LEU A 75 -17.81 6.96 11.52
N LEU A 76 -18.01 8.28 11.48
CA LEU A 76 -17.36 9.12 10.49
C LEU A 76 -15.90 9.46 10.84
N PHE A 77 -15.68 9.99 12.05
CA PHE A 77 -14.37 10.54 12.41
C PHE A 77 -13.31 9.47 12.68
N VAL A 78 -13.71 8.31 13.21
CA VAL A 78 -12.80 7.20 13.49
C VAL A 78 -12.78 6.22 12.32
N HIS A 79 -13.91 5.55 12.06
CA HIS A 79 -13.94 4.48 11.06
C HIS A 79 -13.85 5.01 9.62
N GLY A 80 -14.60 6.05 9.27
CA GLY A 80 -14.54 6.65 7.93
C GLY A 80 -13.15 7.20 7.58
N ARG A 81 -12.50 7.86 8.55
CA ARG A 81 -11.10 8.33 8.40
C ARG A 81 -10.15 7.15 8.20
N ALA A 82 -10.22 6.15 9.08
CA ALA A 82 -9.34 4.99 9.04
C ALA A 82 -9.48 4.23 7.72
N CYS A 83 -10.70 3.96 7.24
CA CYS A 83 -10.91 3.29 5.96
C CYS A 83 -10.29 4.08 4.80
N LEU A 84 -10.51 5.40 4.74
CA LEU A 84 -9.94 6.23 3.67
C LEU A 84 -8.40 6.22 3.68
N TYR A 85 -7.79 6.29 4.85
CA TYR A 85 -6.33 6.22 5.02
C TYR A 85 -5.76 4.84 4.62
N ARG A 86 -6.41 3.77 5.09
CA ARG A 86 -6.03 2.38 4.84
C ARG A 86 -6.13 2.01 3.37
N ASP A 87 -7.27 2.30 2.74
CA ASP A 87 -7.51 1.98 1.34
C ASP A 87 -6.52 2.71 0.43
N ALA A 88 -6.27 3.98 0.71
CA ALA A 88 -5.28 4.78 0.04
C ALA A 88 -3.87 4.16 0.09
N HIS A 89 -3.36 3.86 1.29
CA HIS A 89 -2.04 3.30 1.46
C HIS A 89 -1.93 1.89 0.85
N CYS A 90 -2.98 1.07 0.99
CA CYS A 90 -3.07 -0.24 0.36
C CYS A 90 -2.92 -0.14 -1.17
N ILE A 91 -3.71 0.73 -1.82
CA ILE A 91 -3.67 0.90 -3.27
C ILE A 91 -2.32 1.43 -3.74
N LEU A 92 -1.80 2.48 -3.11
CA LEU A 92 -0.53 3.09 -3.50
C LEU A 92 0.64 2.14 -3.35
N PHE A 93 0.67 1.38 -2.26
CA PHE A 93 1.73 0.41 -2.02
C PHE A 93 1.64 -0.78 -2.98
N SER A 94 0.42 -1.24 -3.29
CA SER A 94 0.19 -2.27 -4.32
C SER A 94 0.65 -1.79 -5.71
N LEU A 95 0.33 -0.55 -6.10
CA LEU A 95 0.80 0.03 -7.36
C LEU A 95 2.32 0.12 -7.42
N TYR A 96 2.96 0.51 -6.31
CA TYR A 96 4.42 0.57 -6.20
C TYR A 96 5.06 -0.81 -6.41
N LYS A 97 4.63 -1.85 -5.66
CA LYS A 97 5.18 -3.22 -5.79
C LYS A 97 5.04 -3.78 -7.20
N ASN A 98 3.85 -3.63 -7.79
CA ASN A 98 3.59 -4.10 -9.15
C ASN A 98 4.42 -3.34 -10.18
N THR A 99 4.54 -2.02 -10.04
CA THR A 99 5.37 -1.22 -10.97
C THR A 99 6.85 -1.62 -10.86
N LEU A 100 7.36 -1.85 -9.65
CA LEU A 100 8.76 -2.21 -9.41
C LEU A 100 9.18 -3.47 -10.17
N ILE A 101 8.39 -4.55 -10.06
CA ILE A 101 8.67 -5.81 -10.75
C ILE A 101 8.47 -5.70 -12.27
N THR A 102 7.40 -5.00 -12.70
CA THR A 102 7.10 -4.82 -14.12
C THR A 102 8.20 -4.03 -14.85
N VAL A 103 8.77 -3.01 -14.20
CA VAL A 103 9.87 -2.22 -14.77
C VAL A 103 11.11 -3.08 -15.00
N GLY A 104 11.48 -3.94 -14.06
CA GLY A 104 12.58 -4.89 -14.24
C GLY A 104 12.37 -5.80 -15.46
N MET A 105 11.17 -6.38 -15.59
CA MET A 105 10.83 -7.26 -16.72
C MET A 105 10.79 -6.53 -18.06
N ILE A 106 10.24 -5.31 -18.09
CA ILE A 106 10.23 -4.46 -19.30
C ILE A 106 11.66 -4.13 -19.71
N THR A 107 12.52 -3.75 -18.75
CA THR A 107 13.92 -3.43 -19.03
C THR A 107 14.64 -4.63 -19.63
N TYR A 108 14.47 -5.82 -19.06
CA TYR A 108 15.02 -7.05 -19.62
C TYR A 108 14.51 -7.33 -21.05
N THR A 109 13.22 -7.11 -21.31
CA THR A 109 12.63 -7.29 -22.66
C THR A 109 13.34 -6.46 -23.73
N PHE A 110 13.75 -5.23 -23.39
CA PHE A 110 14.54 -4.40 -24.31
C PHE A 110 15.94 -4.98 -24.55
N TYR A 111 16.59 -5.49 -23.50
CA TYR A 111 17.92 -6.10 -23.60
C TYR A 111 17.93 -7.43 -24.35
N SER A 112 16.88 -8.24 -24.22
CA SER A 112 16.74 -9.52 -24.91
C SER A 112 16.28 -9.38 -26.37
N GLY A 113 16.16 -8.15 -26.88
CA GLY A 113 15.74 -7.89 -28.26
C GLY A 113 14.30 -8.33 -28.54
N TYR A 114 13.43 -8.28 -27.53
CA TYR A 114 12.03 -8.75 -27.61
C TYR A 114 11.87 -10.23 -27.96
N SER A 115 12.82 -11.08 -27.54
CA SER A 115 12.78 -12.53 -27.78
C SER A 115 11.64 -13.27 -27.09
N GLY A 116 10.96 -12.64 -26.13
CA GLY A 116 9.90 -13.24 -25.33
C GLY A 116 10.39 -14.14 -24.19
N MET A 117 11.71 -14.17 -23.93
CA MET A 117 12.27 -14.83 -22.75
C MET A 117 11.88 -14.07 -21.47
N SER A 118 11.58 -14.80 -20.41
CA SER A 118 11.27 -14.21 -19.10
C SER A 118 12.55 -13.96 -18.30
N PHE A 119 12.64 -12.80 -17.66
CA PHE A 119 13.78 -12.46 -16.79
C PHE A 119 13.76 -13.23 -15.46
N MET A 120 12.56 -13.49 -14.95
CA MET A 120 12.34 -14.23 -13.71
C MET A 120 11.58 -15.51 -14.00
N ASP A 121 11.83 -16.51 -13.17
CA ASP A 121 11.11 -17.77 -13.24
C ASP A 121 9.61 -17.57 -12.97
N SER A 122 8.78 -18.36 -13.64
CA SER A 122 7.32 -18.26 -13.57
C SER A 122 6.80 -18.48 -12.14
N TRP A 123 7.48 -19.33 -11.38
CA TRP A 123 7.15 -19.57 -9.97
C TRP A 123 7.39 -18.34 -9.10
N LEU A 124 8.52 -17.65 -9.25
CA LEU A 124 8.83 -16.43 -8.51
C LEU A 124 7.80 -15.34 -8.80
N LEU A 125 7.40 -15.19 -10.06
CA LEU A 125 6.36 -14.25 -10.47
C LEU A 125 4.98 -14.60 -9.86
N ALA A 126 4.65 -15.90 -9.77
CA ALA A 126 3.42 -16.36 -9.14
C ALA A 126 3.43 -16.12 -7.62
N MET A 127 4.54 -16.47 -6.94
CA MET A 127 4.72 -16.23 -5.50
C MET A 127 4.65 -14.74 -5.16
N HIS A 128 5.28 -13.89 -5.97
CA HIS A 128 5.18 -12.44 -5.86
C HIS A 128 3.73 -11.97 -5.92
N SER A 129 2.98 -12.41 -6.93
CA SER A 129 1.61 -11.95 -7.14
C SER A 129 0.65 -12.43 -6.03
N LEU A 130 0.83 -13.67 -5.56
CA LEU A 130 -0.09 -14.31 -4.61
C LEU A 130 0.19 -13.93 -3.16
N PHE A 131 1.45 -13.96 -2.72
CA PHE A 131 1.81 -13.78 -1.32
C PHE A 131 2.31 -12.37 -1.06
N PHE A 132 3.32 -11.93 -1.81
CA PHE A 132 4.04 -10.70 -1.50
C PHE A 132 3.30 -9.43 -1.97
N CYS A 133 2.54 -9.49 -3.07
CA CYS A 133 1.72 -8.38 -3.56
C CYS A 133 0.36 -8.26 -2.85
N ALA A 134 -0.13 -9.31 -2.20
CA ALA A 134 -1.46 -9.29 -1.59
C ALA A 134 -1.40 -9.12 -0.08
N LEU A 135 -0.51 -9.85 0.61
CA LEU A 135 -0.55 -9.93 2.07
C LEU A 135 -0.21 -8.59 2.74
N GLN A 136 0.89 -7.94 2.34
CA GLN A 136 1.31 -6.68 2.97
C GLN A 136 0.34 -5.52 2.71
N PRO A 137 -0.09 -5.23 1.45
CA PRO A 137 -1.09 -4.19 1.24
C PRO A 137 -2.39 -4.47 1.98
N LEU A 138 -2.80 -5.74 2.07
CA LEU A 138 -3.99 -6.13 2.82
C LEU A 138 -3.86 -5.85 4.32
N LEU A 139 -2.71 -6.16 4.92
CA LEU A 139 -2.47 -5.86 6.34
C LEU A 139 -2.48 -4.35 6.62
N ILE A 140 -1.89 -3.56 5.73
CA ILE A 140 -1.99 -2.09 5.77
C ILE A 140 -3.47 -1.66 5.67
N GLY A 141 -4.21 -2.25 4.73
CA GLY A 141 -5.63 -1.99 4.49
C GLY A 141 -6.56 -2.34 5.67
N ILE A 142 -6.16 -3.25 6.56
CA ILE A 142 -7.00 -3.70 7.68
C ILE A 142 -6.59 -3.03 9.00
N VAL A 143 -5.29 -2.94 9.27
CA VAL A 143 -4.78 -2.67 10.62
C VAL A 143 -4.29 -1.24 10.78
N ASP A 144 -3.71 -0.63 9.74
CA ASP A 144 -2.96 0.62 9.89
C ASP A 144 -3.85 1.77 10.37
N LYS A 145 -3.28 2.66 11.18
CA LYS A 145 -3.95 3.84 11.74
C LYS A 145 -2.95 4.98 11.84
N ASP A 146 -3.36 6.15 11.35
CA ASP A 146 -2.56 7.37 11.46
C ASP A 146 -2.72 8.06 12.83
N VAL A 147 -3.91 7.98 13.42
CA VAL A 147 -4.29 8.65 14.67
C VAL A 147 -5.09 7.70 15.58
N ASP A 148 -4.94 7.85 16.90
CA ASP A 148 -5.69 7.09 17.89
C ASP A 148 -7.18 7.45 17.87
N ASP A 149 -8.04 6.46 18.14
CA ASP A 149 -9.51 6.58 18.04
C ASP A 149 -10.07 7.74 18.88
N GLU A 150 -9.54 7.95 20.09
CA GLU A 150 -9.97 9.03 21.01
C GLU A 150 -9.58 10.41 20.49
N LEU A 151 -8.38 10.53 19.90
CA LEU A 151 -7.89 11.80 19.35
C LEU A 151 -8.67 12.19 18.09
N ALA A 152 -8.95 11.20 17.23
CA ALA A 152 -9.79 11.39 16.05
C ALA A 152 -11.21 11.84 16.41
N GLU A 153 -11.76 11.37 17.54
CA GLU A 153 -13.08 11.78 18.01
C GLU A 153 -13.09 13.16 18.70
N THR A 154 -12.01 13.53 19.39
CA THR A 154 -11.91 14.83 20.10
C THR A 154 -11.56 15.99 19.19
N ILE A 155 -10.85 15.76 18.08
CA ILE A 155 -10.41 16.81 17.14
C ILE A 155 -11.03 16.59 15.74
N PRO A 156 -12.28 17.05 15.50
CA PRO A 156 -12.97 16.92 14.21
C PRO A 156 -12.25 17.56 13.02
N GLN A 157 -11.35 18.53 13.28
CA GLN A 157 -10.59 19.25 12.26
C GLN A 157 -9.63 18.35 11.46
N LEU A 158 -9.28 17.17 11.98
CA LEU A 158 -8.45 16.21 11.27
C LEU A 158 -9.15 15.64 10.03
N TYR A 159 -10.48 15.48 10.06
CA TYR A 159 -11.24 14.80 9.00
C TYR A 159 -11.32 15.59 7.68
N PRO A 160 -11.61 16.91 7.65
CA PRO A 160 -11.66 17.69 6.40
C PRO A 160 -10.34 17.68 5.63
N ALA A 161 -9.19 17.72 6.30
CA ALA A 161 -7.88 17.69 5.64
C ALA A 161 -7.60 16.34 4.98
N LEU A 162 -8.22 15.25 5.45
CA LEU A 162 -8.14 13.96 4.76
C LEU A 162 -9.16 13.84 3.62
N SER A 163 -10.41 14.28 3.85
CA SER A 163 -11.52 14.12 2.91
C SER A 163 -11.50 15.12 1.75
N ARG A 164 -11.02 16.36 1.95
CA ARG A 164 -11.03 17.43 0.93
C ARG A 164 -9.75 17.54 0.13
N GLU A 165 -8.61 17.06 0.62
CA GLU A 165 -7.32 17.34 -0.03
C GLU A 165 -6.97 16.39 -1.18
N VAL A 166 -7.82 15.41 -1.51
CA VAL A 166 -7.46 14.36 -2.49
C VAL A 166 -6.10 13.77 -2.14
N MET A 167 -5.69 13.79 -0.86
CA MET A 167 -4.27 13.71 -0.44
C MET A 167 -3.59 12.47 -1.01
N TYR A 168 -4.24 11.32 -0.81
CA TYR A 168 -3.71 10.04 -1.26
C TYR A 168 -4.07 9.66 -2.70
N PHE A 169 -5.22 10.15 -3.20
CA PHE A 169 -5.64 9.91 -4.58
C PHE A 169 -5.23 11.04 -5.54
N SER A 170 -4.31 11.90 -5.09
CA SER A 170 -3.82 13.01 -5.89
C SER A 170 -2.94 12.43 -6.98
N VAL A 171 -3.21 12.80 -8.24
CA VAL A 171 -2.38 12.43 -9.39
C VAL A 171 -0.88 12.67 -9.13
N PRO A 172 -0.41 13.82 -8.61
CA PRO A 172 1.01 14.01 -8.31
C PRO A 172 1.55 13.05 -7.25
N TYR A 173 0.74 12.65 -6.26
CA TYR A 173 1.19 11.72 -5.24
C TYR A 173 1.30 10.29 -5.78
N ILE A 174 0.31 9.85 -6.56
CA ILE A 174 0.37 8.58 -7.28
C ILE A 174 1.58 8.56 -8.23
N LEU A 175 1.78 9.64 -9.00
CA LEU A 175 2.91 9.77 -9.91
C LEU A 175 4.26 9.70 -9.17
N LYS A 176 4.36 10.26 -7.97
CA LYS A 176 5.56 10.14 -7.12
C LYS A 176 5.84 8.69 -6.75
N PHE A 177 4.83 7.94 -6.32
CA PHE A 177 5.00 6.50 -5.99
C PHE A 177 5.38 5.69 -7.23
N CYS A 178 4.74 5.96 -8.37
CA CYS A 178 5.13 5.35 -9.64
C CYS A 178 6.56 5.73 -10.05
N SER A 179 6.96 6.99 -9.92
CA SER A 179 8.31 7.42 -10.29
C SER A 179 9.38 6.79 -9.41
N ASP A 180 9.12 6.63 -8.12
CA ASP A 180 10.05 5.94 -7.22
C ASP A 180 10.20 4.47 -7.63
N ALA A 181 9.08 3.78 -7.92
CA ALA A 181 9.12 2.39 -8.39
C ALA A 181 9.86 2.24 -9.72
N LEU A 182 9.68 3.20 -10.65
CA LEU A 182 10.41 3.24 -11.91
C LEU A 182 11.91 3.37 -11.67
N VAL A 183 12.33 4.37 -10.88
CA VAL A 183 13.75 4.62 -10.60
C VAL A 183 14.40 3.42 -9.92
N GLU A 184 13.77 2.89 -8.87
CA GLU A 184 14.29 1.74 -8.13
C GLU A 184 14.33 0.47 -9.01
N GLY A 185 13.28 0.21 -9.78
CA GLY A 185 13.20 -0.96 -10.67
C GLY A 185 14.26 -0.94 -11.77
N PHE A 186 14.44 0.21 -12.44
CA PHE A 186 15.51 0.38 -13.41
C PHE A 186 16.88 0.21 -12.75
N ALA A 187 17.10 0.89 -11.63
CA ALA A 187 18.41 0.90 -11.02
C ALA A 187 18.81 -0.48 -10.50
N PHE A 188 17.90 -1.24 -9.87
CA PHE A 188 18.18 -2.61 -9.46
C PHE A 188 18.49 -3.53 -10.65
N TYR A 189 17.77 -3.39 -11.76
CA TYR A 189 18.08 -4.16 -12.98
C TYR A 189 19.49 -3.86 -13.49
N PHE A 190 19.85 -2.57 -13.60
CA PHE A 190 21.19 -2.17 -14.06
C PHE A 190 22.28 -2.60 -13.09
N VAL A 191 22.03 -2.50 -11.79
CA VAL A 191 22.98 -2.99 -10.76
C VAL A 191 23.26 -4.47 -10.99
N VAL A 192 22.22 -5.31 -11.13
CA VAL A 192 22.38 -6.74 -11.44
C VAL A 192 23.10 -6.97 -12.78
N LEU A 193 22.76 -6.22 -13.82
CA LEU A 193 23.40 -6.35 -15.14
C LEU A 193 24.90 -6.06 -15.09
N TYR A 194 25.31 -4.98 -14.43
CA TYR A 194 26.72 -4.56 -14.40
C TYR A 194 27.56 -5.43 -13.45
N THR A 195 27.04 -5.80 -12.28
CA THR A 195 27.81 -6.59 -11.31
C THR A 195 27.79 -8.08 -11.63
N CYS A 196 26.62 -8.62 -11.94
CA CYS A 196 26.46 -10.06 -12.14
C CYS A 196 26.70 -10.44 -13.60
N GLY A 197 26.16 -9.69 -14.55
CA GLY A 197 26.24 -10.01 -15.98
C GLY A 197 27.57 -9.67 -16.64
N ASN A 198 28.12 -8.47 -16.41
CA ASN A 198 29.34 -8.02 -17.10
C ASN A 198 30.64 -8.34 -16.35
N GLN A 199 30.63 -8.31 -15.02
CA GLN A 199 31.81 -8.61 -14.20
C GLN A 199 31.88 -10.08 -13.76
N GLU A 200 30.81 -10.86 -14.02
CA GLU A 200 30.67 -12.28 -13.62
C GLU A 200 31.05 -12.55 -12.15
N ASP A 201 30.85 -11.56 -11.28
CA ASP A 201 31.51 -11.53 -9.97
C ASP A 201 30.69 -12.20 -8.85
N LEU A 202 29.59 -12.87 -9.22
CA LEU A 202 28.59 -13.40 -8.29
C LEU A 202 29.11 -14.59 -7.49
N PHE A 203 29.87 -15.47 -8.14
CA PHE A 203 30.40 -16.69 -7.53
C PHE A 203 31.92 -16.59 -7.32
N THR A 204 32.39 -16.88 -6.11
CA THR A 204 33.83 -16.93 -5.85
C THR A 204 34.38 -18.28 -6.31
N ASN A 205 35.09 -18.31 -7.44
CA ASN A 205 35.62 -19.54 -8.06
C ASN A 205 34.53 -20.58 -8.45
N GLY A 206 33.35 -20.10 -8.85
CA GLY A 206 32.22 -20.93 -9.28
C GLY A 206 31.95 -20.87 -10.80
N PRO A 207 30.92 -21.57 -11.29
CA PRO A 207 30.47 -21.47 -12.67
C PRO A 207 30.01 -20.04 -13.02
N THR A 208 30.03 -19.70 -14.31
CA THR A 208 29.46 -18.45 -14.82
C THR A 208 27.96 -18.39 -14.55
N GLY A 209 27.49 -17.24 -14.07
CA GLY A 209 26.08 -17.05 -13.73
C GLY A 209 25.16 -17.16 -14.95
N CYS A 210 24.05 -17.85 -14.76
CA CYS A 210 22.97 -17.99 -15.72
C CYS A 210 21.94 -16.87 -15.53
N ILE A 211 21.01 -16.75 -16.47
CA ILE A 211 19.96 -15.73 -16.38
C ILE A 211 19.05 -15.93 -15.17
N GLU A 212 18.82 -17.19 -14.79
CA GLU A 212 18.03 -17.58 -13.64
C GLU A 212 18.63 -17.03 -12.34
N ASP A 213 19.96 -17.04 -12.21
CA ASP A 213 20.68 -16.45 -11.07
C ASP A 213 20.42 -14.94 -10.99
N TYR A 214 20.50 -14.25 -12.12
CA TYR A 214 20.26 -12.80 -12.18
C TYR A 214 18.82 -12.44 -11.85
N GLY A 215 17.86 -13.22 -12.37
CA GLY A 215 16.44 -13.07 -12.06
C GLY A 215 16.16 -13.29 -10.57
N PHE A 216 16.80 -14.29 -9.97
CA PHE A 216 16.67 -14.61 -8.55
C PHE A 216 17.23 -13.49 -7.66
N VAL A 217 18.45 -13.03 -7.94
CA VAL A 217 19.08 -11.92 -7.21
C VAL A 217 18.26 -10.64 -7.31
N PHE A 218 17.78 -10.30 -8.51
CA PHE A 218 16.90 -9.16 -8.72
C PHE A 218 15.62 -9.30 -7.88
N PHE A 219 15.00 -10.48 -7.89
CA PHE A 219 13.78 -10.77 -7.15
C PHE A 219 13.94 -10.60 -5.63
N THR A 220 15.03 -11.13 -5.06
CA THR A 220 15.33 -10.95 -3.63
C THR A 220 15.55 -9.48 -3.28
N MET A 221 16.22 -8.71 -4.14
CA MET A 221 16.47 -7.28 -3.93
C MET A 221 15.19 -6.45 -3.96
N ILE A 222 14.31 -6.66 -4.95
CA ILE A 222 13.04 -5.91 -5.05
C ILE A 222 12.06 -6.27 -3.94
N THR A 223 12.10 -7.49 -3.43
CA THR A 223 11.22 -7.87 -2.33
C THR A 223 11.73 -7.27 -1.02
N LEU A 224 13.04 -7.34 -0.76
CA LEU A 224 13.64 -6.76 0.44
C LEU A 224 13.44 -5.24 0.53
N ILE A 225 13.63 -4.49 -0.57
CA ILE A 225 13.37 -3.04 -0.57
C ILE A 225 11.90 -2.75 -0.30
N ALA A 226 10.97 -3.56 -0.82
CA ALA A 226 9.55 -3.34 -0.63
C ALA A 226 9.12 -3.60 0.81
N ASP A 227 9.67 -4.63 1.47
CA ASP A 227 9.45 -4.95 2.89
C ASP A 227 9.96 -3.82 3.80
N LEU A 228 11.17 -3.32 3.53
CA LEU A 228 11.73 -2.19 4.27
C LEU A 228 10.93 -0.91 4.03
N ARG A 229 10.44 -0.68 2.81
CA ARG A 229 9.60 0.48 2.48
C ARG A 229 8.26 0.45 3.19
N VAL A 230 7.65 -0.73 3.29
CA VAL A 230 6.40 -0.95 4.06
C VAL A 230 6.60 -0.63 5.51
N SER A 231 7.70 -1.10 6.09
CA SER A 231 8.06 -0.79 7.46
C SER A 231 8.09 0.72 7.68
N VAL A 232 8.74 1.49 6.81
CA VAL A 232 8.80 2.95 6.88
C VAL A 232 7.44 3.64 6.64
N LEU A 233 6.59 3.08 5.78
CA LEU A 233 5.29 3.67 5.41
C LEU A 233 4.26 3.59 6.53
N VAL A 234 4.27 2.50 7.31
CA VAL A 234 3.27 2.25 8.34
C VAL A 234 3.44 3.18 9.52
N SER A 235 2.32 3.77 9.94
CA SER A 235 2.27 4.69 11.08
C SER A 235 2.08 3.94 12.40
N TYR A 236 1.32 2.84 12.39
CA TYR A 236 1.02 2.05 13.58
C TYR A 236 1.69 0.66 13.55
N TYR A 237 2.79 0.53 14.29
CA TYR A 237 3.52 -0.74 14.42
C TYR A 237 2.83 -1.69 15.39
N MET A 238 1.96 -2.55 14.88
CA MET A 238 1.40 -3.65 15.64
C MET A 238 2.25 -4.92 15.51
N ILE A 239 2.19 -5.81 16.52
CA ILE A 239 2.89 -7.10 16.51
C ILE A 239 2.56 -7.90 15.24
N LEU A 240 1.31 -7.88 14.76
CA LEU A 240 0.91 -8.56 13.53
C LEU A 240 1.69 -8.06 12.30
N PHE A 241 1.93 -6.76 12.22
CA PHE A 241 2.68 -6.18 11.12
C PHE A 241 4.16 -6.54 11.20
N LEU A 242 4.74 -6.51 12.41
CA LEU A 242 6.10 -6.99 12.64
C LEU A 242 6.24 -8.48 12.26
N LEU A 243 5.31 -9.33 12.70
CA LEU A 243 5.30 -10.75 12.36
C LEU A 243 5.15 -11.00 10.86
N ALA A 244 4.37 -10.17 10.15
CA ALA A 244 4.23 -10.28 8.71
C ALA A 244 5.51 -9.88 7.97
N ASN A 245 6.14 -8.75 8.33
CA ASN A 245 7.39 -8.30 7.70
C ASN A 245 8.54 -9.28 7.99
N VAL A 246 8.71 -9.70 9.25
CA VAL A 246 9.73 -10.69 9.62
C VAL A 246 9.42 -12.06 9.01
N GLY A 247 8.13 -12.42 8.96
CA GLY A 247 7.66 -13.63 8.31
C GLY A 247 8.04 -13.66 6.84
N GLU A 248 7.81 -12.57 6.09
CA GLU A 248 8.17 -12.44 4.68
C GLU A 248 9.68 -12.56 4.45
N LEU A 249 10.48 -11.89 5.29
CA LEU A 249 11.95 -11.96 5.27
C LEU A 249 12.49 -13.39 5.45
N ILE A 250 11.76 -14.26 6.16
CA ILE A 250 12.14 -15.66 6.38
C ILE A 250 11.51 -16.58 5.32
N ILE A 251 10.23 -16.36 4.99
CA ILE A 251 9.46 -17.19 4.08
C ILE A 251 10.04 -17.12 2.66
N LEU A 252 10.50 -15.95 2.22
CA LEU A 252 11.09 -15.78 0.89
C LEU A 252 12.35 -16.64 0.69
N PRO A 253 13.44 -16.48 1.48
CA PRO A 253 14.65 -17.28 1.26
C PRO A 253 14.42 -18.77 1.53
N VAL A 254 13.57 -19.13 2.50
CA VAL A 254 13.22 -20.54 2.76
C VAL A 254 12.42 -21.12 1.60
N GLY A 255 11.40 -20.41 1.12
CA GLY A 255 10.56 -20.84 0.00
C GLY A 255 11.35 -20.99 -1.29
N GLU A 256 12.28 -20.09 -1.54
CA GLU A 256 13.20 -20.18 -2.67
C GLU A 256 14.19 -21.35 -2.53
N LEU A 257 14.80 -21.55 -1.36
CA LEU A 257 15.65 -22.72 -1.12
C LEU A 257 14.90 -24.04 -1.38
N VAL A 258 13.68 -24.15 -0.84
CA VAL A 258 12.82 -25.31 -1.06
C VAL A 258 12.50 -25.50 -2.55
N TYR A 259 12.21 -24.41 -3.27
CA TYR A 259 11.91 -24.46 -4.70
C TYR A 259 13.12 -24.94 -5.53
N THR A 260 14.30 -24.39 -5.27
CA THR A 260 15.51 -24.71 -6.05
C THR A 260 16.03 -26.14 -5.85
N GLU A 261 15.62 -26.82 -4.77
CA GLU A 261 15.94 -28.24 -4.54
C GLU A 261 14.94 -29.21 -5.23
N MET A 262 13.77 -28.71 -5.66
CA MET A 262 12.77 -29.52 -6.32
C MET A 262 13.14 -29.77 -7.79
N HIS A 263 13.46 -31.02 -8.10
CA HIS A 263 13.93 -31.40 -9.44
C HIS A 263 12.85 -31.30 -10.53
N ASN A 264 11.58 -31.55 -10.20
CA ASN A 264 10.47 -31.49 -11.15
C ASN A 264 9.27 -30.81 -10.51
N LEU A 265 9.05 -29.54 -10.83
CA LEU A 265 7.80 -28.84 -10.55
C LEU A 265 7.09 -28.56 -11.89
N ALA A 266 6.00 -29.27 -12.16
CA ALA A 266 5.15 -29.07 -13.36
C ALA A 266 5.85 -29.19 -14.74
N GLY A 267 6.98 -29.89 -14.85
CA GLY A 267 7.57 -30.29 -16.13
C GLY A 267 9.08 -30.11 -16.23
N SER A 268 9.62 -28.99 -15.72
CA SER A 268 11.06 -28.73 -15.64
C SER A 268 11.33 -27.54 -14.70
N ASN A 269 12.38 -27.63 -13.89
CA ASN A 269 12.88 -26.53 -13.07
C ASN A 269 14.25 -26.09 -13.60
N TRP A 270 14.32 -24.90 -14.20
CA TRP A 270 15.58 -24.34 -14.70
C TRP A 270 16.42 -23.68 -13.60
N SER A 271 15.82 -23.39 -12.44
CA SER A 271 16.45 -22.74 -11.29
C SER A 271 17.01 -23.75 -10.27
N LEU A 272 17.43 -24.93 -10.72
CA LEU A 272 17.89 -26.00 -9.82
C LEU A 272 19.19 -25.60 -9.10
N TYR A 273 19.25 -25.78 -7.79
CA TYR A 273 20.38 -25.46 -6.91
C TYR A 273 20.81 -23.98 -6.81
N VAL A 274 20.23 -23.09 -7.62
CA VAL A 274 20.51 -21.64 -7.64
C VAL A 274 20.47 -21.04 -6.22
N GLY A 275 19.45 -21.38 -5.42
CA GLY A 275 19.30 -20.85 -4.08
C GLY A 275 20.43 -21.29 -3.14
N ARG A 276 20.85 -22.56 -3.22
CA ARG A 276 21.94 -23.10 -2.40
C ARG A 276 23.29 -22.48 -2.79
N GLU A 277 23.52 -22.28 -4.08
CA GLU A 277 24.74 -21.67 -4.59
C GLU A 277 24.82 -20.19 -4.24
N LEU A 278 23.74 -19.42 -4.42
CA LEU A 278 23.70 -17.98 -4.10
C LEU A 278 23.79 -17.71 -2.59
N TYR A 279 22.97 -18.39 -1.77
CA TYR A 279 22.96 -18.17 -0.32
C TYR A 279 24.21 -18.66 0.39
N GLY A 280 25.00 -19.52 -0.25
CA GLY A 280 26.32 -19.94 0.23
C GLY A 280 27.42 -18.89 0.04
N GLN A 281 27.21 -17.87 -0.79
CA GLN A 281 28.23 -16.88 -1.12
C GLN A 281 28.15 -15.66 -0.19
N GLY A 282 29.25 -15.32 0.49
CA GLY A 282 29.34 -14.09 1.28
C GLY A 282 29.19 -12.81 0.44
N LYS A 283 29.61 -12.85 -0.84
CA LYS A 283 29.47 -11.72 -1.78
C LYS A 283 28.01 -11.34 -2.01
N PHE A 284 27.10 -12.32 -2.08
CA PHE A 284 25.68 -12.09 -2.28
C PHE A 284 25.08 -11.22 -1.18
N TYR A 285 25.37 -11.50 0.10
CA TYR A 285 24.85 -10.70 1.22
C TYR A 285 25.43 -9.27 1.24
N LEU A 286 26.72 -9.10 0.92
CA LEU A 286 27.32 -7.78 0.81
C LEU A 286 26.69 -6.97 -0.31
N PHE A 287 26.48 -7.61 -1.46
CA PHE A 287 25.79 -7.01 -2.60
C PHE A 287 24.36 -6.60 -2.25
N LEU A 288 23.59 -7.49 -1.63
CA LEU A 288 22.23 -7.22 -1.15
C LEU A 288 22.19 -6.02 -0.18
N PHE A 289 23.10 -6.00 0.80
CA PHE A 289 23.20 -4.92 1.77
C PHE A 289 23.51 -3.57 1.13
N VAL A 290 24.51 -3.52 0.23
CA VAL A 290 24.92 -2.27 -0.43
C VAL A 290 23.84 -1.78 -1.39
N ALA A 291 23.34 -2.66 -2.26
CA ALA A 291 22.37 -2.29 -3.27
C ALA A 291 21.06 -1.83 -2.62
N VAL A 292 20.48 -2.61 -1.70
CA VAL A 292 19.23 -2.23 -1.03
C VAL A 292 19.44 -1.05 -0.10
N GLY A 293 20.56 -0.99 0.64
CA GLY A 293 20.87 0.10 1.55
C GLY A 293 20.87 1.48 0.89
N ILE A 294 21.44 1.60 -0.31
CA ILE A 294 21.46 2.85 -1.07
C ILE A 294 20.04 3.31 -1.43
N PHE A 295 19.19 2.39 -1.92
CA PHE A 295 17.82 2.75 -2.31
C PHE A 295 16.88 2.98 -1.13
N VAL A 296 17.12 2.32 0.01
CA VAL A 296 16.44 2.66 1.27
C VAL A 296 16.75 4.10 1.68
N VAL A 297 18.02 4.51 1.63
CA VAL A 297 18.42 5.90 1.94
C VAL A 297 17.79 6.88 0.95
N TYR A 298 17.77 6.56 -0.34
CA TYR A 298 17.09 7.36 -1.36
C TYR A 298 15.59 7.55 -1.04
N SER A 299 14.88 6.47 -0.78
CA SER A 299 13.43 6.48 -0.48
C SER A 299 13.13 7.27 0.79
N LEU A 300 13.93 7.09 1.85
CA LEU A 300 13.83 7.87 3.08
C LEU A 300 14.11 9.35 2.85
N SER A 301 15.14 9.68 2.08
CA SER A 301 15.54 11.06 1.82
C SER A 301 14.46 11.84 1.06
N THR A 302 13.84 11.22 0.06
CA THR A 302 12.73 11.86 -0.69
C THR A 302 11.50 12.06 0.19
N ASN A 303 11.14 11.06 1.00
CA ASN A 303 10.02 11.17 1.94
C ASN A 303 10.26 12.25 3.01
N LEU A 304 11.47 12.29 3.59
CA LEU A 304 11.85 13.29 4.58
C LEU A 304 11.84 14.70 3.98
N TYR A 305 12.36 14.86 2.76
CA TYR A 305 12.35 16.14 2.06
C TYR A 305 10.93 16.68 1.88
N ILE A 306 9.99 15.81 1.46
CA ILE A 306 8.57 16.19 1.33
C ILE A 306 8.01 16.59 2.70
N GLN A 307 8.26 15.81 3.75
CA GLN A 307 7.76 16.12 5.10
C GLN A 307 8.31 17.42 5.69
N LEU A 308 9.54 17.80 5.35
CA LEU A 308 10.19 19.02 5.85
C LEU A 308 9.75 20.27 5.08
N PHE A 309 9.77 20.24 3.74
CA PHE A 309 9.60 21.43 2.90
C PHE A 309 8.20 21.57 2.28
N ARG A 310 7.46 20.47 2.16
CA ARG A 310 6.07 20.43 1.70
C ARG A 310 5.22 19.59 2.65
N PRO A 311 5.19 19.93 3.95
CA PRO A 311 4.39 19.19 4.91
C PRO A 311 2.92 19.21 4.50
N TRP A 312 2.29 18.05 4.54
CA TRP A 312 0.83 17.92 4.43
C TRP A 312 0.15 18.83 5.46
N VAL A 313 -1.06 19.30 5.19
CA VAL A 313 -1.81 20.17 6.11
C VAL A 313 -2.10 19.47 7.47
N ASN A 314 -2.03 18.13 7.50
CA ASN A 314 -2.08 17.32 8.73
C ASN A 314 -0.76 17.26 9.52
N ALA A 315 0.38 17.59 8.91
CA ALA A 315 1.69 17.48 9.55
C ALA A 315 1.87 18.35 10.81
N PRO A 316 1.31 19.57 10.92
CA PRO A 316 1.35 20.33 12.18
C PRO A 316 0.61 19.63 13.32
N PHE A 317 -0.51 18.96 13.03
CA PHE A 317 -1.31 18.25 14.04
C PHE A 317 -0.63 16.94 14.49
N CYS A 318 0.02 16.21 13.58
CA CYS A 318 0.85 15.05 13.95
C CYS A 318 2.12 15.48 14.71
N ARG A 319 2.72 16.63 14.39
CA ARG A 319 3.85 17.20 15.18
C ARG A 319 3.41 17.63 16.59
N ALA A 320 2.17 18.10 16.76
CA ALA A 320 1.62 18.42 18.08
C ALA A 320 1.51 17.17 18.98
N ARG A 321 1.28 15.99 18.41
CA ARG A 321 1.34 14.70 19.14
C ARG A 321 2.74 14.44 19.72
N HIS A 322 3.80 14.69 18.94
CA HIS A 322 5.18 14.55 19.44
C HIS A 322 5.51 15.58 20.53
N GLN A 323 4.99 16.80 20.44
CA GLN A 323 5.17 17.81 21.48
C GLN A 323 4.38 17.50 22.76
N GLN A 324 3.16 16.98 22.66
CA GLN A 324 2.35 16.61 23.83
C GLN A 324 2.88 15.34 24.53
N LEU A 325 3.34 14.33 23.78
CA LEU A 325 3.97 13.13 24.35
C LEU A 325 5.35 13.43 24.99
N ALA A 326 6.09 14.41 24.46
CA ALA A 326 7.33 14.88 25.07
C ALA A 326 7.09 15.67 26.38
N VAL A 327 5.92 16.30 26.53
CA VAL A 327 5.53 17.01 27.76
C VAL A 327 4.96 16.04 28.81
N SER A 328 4.24 14.99 28.40
CA SER A 328 3.70 13.98 29.32
C SER A 328 4.72 12.94 29.81
N SER A 329 5.92 12.89 29.22
CA SER A 329 7.03 12.04 29.68
C SER A 329 8.00 12.76 30.63
N VAL A 330 7.73 14.03 30.95
CA VAL A 330 8.55 14.88 31.84
C VAL A 330 7.78 15.25 33.13
N VAL A 331 6.63 14.61 33.40
CA VAL A 331 5.87 14.77 34.66
C VAL A 331 5.72 13.45 35.38
#